data_AF-A0A0F9BNI9-F1
#
_entry.id   AF-A0A0F9BNI9-F1
#
_cell.length_a   1.000
_cell.length_b   1.000
_cell.length_c   1.000
_cell.angle_alpha   90.00
_cell.angle_beta   90.00
_cell.angle_gamma   90.00
#
_symmetry.space_group_name_H-M   'P 1'
#
loop_
_entity.id
_entity.type
_entity.pdbx_description
1 polymer ?
#
loop_
_entity_poly.entity_id
_entity_poly.type
_entity_poly.pdbx_seq_one_letter_code
_entity_poly.pdbx_strand_id
1 'polypeptide(L)'
;DILESFQPKNRAIEQLISRRLLHQEAKKLNFKVSENELSNSIRNIEAFQIAGIFDTRLYQRVLNSNRLTPEMFERSQKRSMLTEKLRSLIEDSVKVSDAEAEEWFKWNNTSVKINYVVFEPDRYTDIQSTTDEINTFFDKHKESYKTEAKIKVRYLHFDPDMYRSGIVITDEEISEYYESNPKEFKKPKTVEARHILLKADQSATQEIVEEKRGKILNILKKAREGEDFVQLAKTYSEGPTRDTGGYLGTFQKEAMVGPFAEKAFSMKAGEISEPVRTRFGWHLIKVEKVNEASQFSQKEAEDGIRKKLTDETAQTLAFDEAETVSDALFDGDDLAKAVEGQKPKVMTTDFFSKKGPEKNIQNPEKFAAATFDLTVMDISEIQDFDDGYYILQVIEQIPEEIPELAEVEEEVRADLIKEKKDKKASQDAEELLKELKNGKTMDEVGKKFNLTSGSTGLFKRTESIPDIGYEPAIADAAFKLSAENPIGKNVIKGSKGYYIIKYTDRKVPDLEKFDLEKENIIASR
;
A
#
# COMPACT_ATOMS: atom_id res chain seq x y z
N ASP A 1 -7.59 13.48 14.24
CA ASP A 1 -6.37 13.58 13.41
C ASP A 1 -5.61 12.26 13.44
N ILE A 2 -5.69 11.47 12.36
CA ILE A 2 -5.10 10.12 12.30
C ILE A 2 -3.57 10.20 12.44
N LEU A 3 -2.94 11.30 12.01
CA LEU A 3 -1.50 11.54 12.13
C LEU A 3 -1.05 11.79 13.58
N GLU A 4 -1.87 12.40 14.43
CA GLU A 4 -1.58 12.57 15.87
C GLU A 4 -1.65 11.23 16.62
N SER A 5 -2.55 10.34 16.24
CA SER A 5 -2.68 9.00 16.85
C SER A 5 -1.42 8.13 16.67
N PHE A 6 -0.60 8.42 15.64
CA PHE A 6 0.65 7.72 15.37
C PHE A 6 1.85 8.24 16.18
N GLN A 7 1.69 9.35 16.93
CA GLN A 7 2.74 10.03 17.69
C GLN A 7 4.13 10.01 17.00
N PRO A 8 4.24 10.45 15.73
CA PRO A 8 5.46 10.32 14.94
C PRO A 8 6.66 11.02 15.59
N LYS A 9 6.41 12.11 16.33
CA LYS A 9 7.42 12.83 17.10
C LYS A 9 7.97 12.03 18.28
N ASN A 10 7.12 11.33 19.05
CA ASN A 10 7.56 10.49 20.16
C ASN A 10 8.35 9.29 19.64
N ARG A 11 7.86 8.63 18.57
CA ARG A 11 8.59 7.54 17.91
C ARG A 11 9.95 8.01 17.37
N ALA A 12 10.02 9.20 16.75
CA ALA A 12 11.27 9.77 16.28
C ALA A 12 12.24 10.09 17.43
N ILE A 13 11.75 10.64 18.55
CA ILE A 13 12.55 10.90 19.76
C ILE A 13 13.07 9.58 20.35
N GLU A 14 12.22 8.56 20.51
CA GLU A 14 12.62 7.24 20.99
C GLU A 14 13.67 6.59 20.08
N GLN A 15 13.48 6.67 18.77
CA GLN A 15 14.48 6.19 17.79
C GLN A 15 15.81 6.93 17.92
N LEU A 16 15.80 8.25 18.13
CA LEU A 16 17.01 9.05 18.33
C LEU A 16 17.70 8.73 19.66
N ILE A 17 16.93 8.53 20.75
CA ILE A 17 17.43 8.12 22.06
C ILE A 17 18.10 6.73 21.97
N SER A 18 17.39 5.74 21.44
CA SER A 18 17.92 4.38 21.27
C SER A 18 19.18 4.38 20.40
N ARG A 19 19.18 5.12 19.28
CA ARG A 19 20.35 5.25 18.42
C ARG A 19 21.53 5.91 19.13
N ARG A 20 21.28 6.90 20.00
CA ARG A 20 22.31 7.57 20.78
C ARG A 20 22.93 6.64 21.84
N LEU A 21 22.11 5.88 22.55
CA LEU A 21 22.54 4.90 23.55
C LEU A 21 23.39 3.79 22.92
N LEU A 22 22.93 3.21 21.81
CA LEU A 22 23.67 2.16 21.08
C LEU A 22 25.05 2.68 20.61
N HIS A 23 25.12 3.91 20.13
CA HIS A 23 26.41 4.51 19.75
C HIS A 23 27.33 4.76 20.96
N GLN A 24 26.78 5.14 22.12
CA GLN A 24 27.58 5.32 23.34
C GLN A 24 28.16 3.97 23.82
N GLU A 25 27.35 2.91 23.82
CA GLU A 25 27.80 1.59 24.24
C GLU A 25 28.79 0.98 23.25
N ALA A 26 28.56 1.10 21.94
CA ALA A 26 29.52 0.67 20.92
C ALA A 26 30.89 1.35 21.10
N LYS A 27 30.92 2.64 21.49
CA LYS A 27 32.17 3.35 21.80
C LYS A 27 32.85 2.81 23.07
N LYS A 28 32.08 2.52 24.12
CA LYS A 28 32.58 1.97 25.39
C LYS A 28 33.18 0.57 25.20
N LEU A 29 32.56 -0.25 24.37
CA LEU A 29 33.01 -1.61 24.02
C LEU A 29 34.09 -1.63 22.93
N ASN A 30 34.60 -0.46 22.51
CA ASN A 30 35.59 -0.32 21.44
C ASN A 30 35.19 -0.97 20.09
N PHE A 31 33.90 -1.11 19.81
CA PHE A 31 33.43 -1.59 18.51
C PHE A 31 33.77 -0.57 17.43
N LYS A 32 34.31 -1.08 16.31
CA LYS A 32 34.67 -0.28 15.15
C LYS A 32 34.21 -0.99 13.88
N VAL A 33 33.86 -0.18 12.89
CA VAL A 33 33.69 -0.61 11.51
C VAL A 33 34.99 -0.28 10.79
N SER A 34 35.65 -1.29 10.24
CA SER A 34 36.85 -1.11 9.44
C SER A 34 36.52 -0.50 8.09
N GLU A 35 37.52 0.11 7.44
CA GLU A 35 37.33 0.68 6.09
C GLU A 35 36.98 -0.38 5.05
N ASN A 36 37.49 -1.61 5.21
CA ASN A 36 37.14 -2.74 4.33
C ASN A 36 35.67 -3.15 4.48
N GLU A 37 35.15 -3.20 5.71
CA GLU A 37 33.74 -3.51 5.95
C GLU A 37 32.84 -2.42 5.37
N LEU A 38 33.19 -1.16 5.59
CA LEU A 38 32.45 -0.02 5.03
C LEU A 38 32.46 -0.06 3.49
N SER A 39 33.63 -0.29 2.88
CA SER A 39 33.75 -0.41 1.43
C SER A 39 32.91 -1.56 0.88
N ASN A 40 32.94 -2.73 1.52
CA ASN A 40 32.16 -3.89 1.10
C ASN A 40 30.65 -3.65 1.23
N SER A 41 30.21 -3.05 2.34
CA SER A 41 28.80 -2.67 2.55
C SER A 41 28.32 -1.74 1.43
N ILE A 42 29.09 -0.68 1.13
CA ILE A 42 28.75 0.29 0.08
C ILE A 42 28.75 -0.37 -1.31
N ARG A 43 29.72 -1.24 -1.60
CA ARG A 43 29.80 -1.98 -2.87
C ARG A 43 28.61 -2.90 -3.10
N ASN A 44 27.99 -3.41 -2.03
CA ASN A 44 26.85 -4.31 -2.09
C ASN A 44 25.49 -3.60 -2.19
N ILE A 45 25.45 -2.27 -2.20
CA ILE A 45 24.21 -1.51 -2.40
C ILE A 45 23.85 -1.52 -3.89
N GLU A 46 22.74 -2.16 -4.25
CA GLU A 46 22.30 -2.32 -5.65
C GLU A 46 22.15 -0.99 -6.40
N ALA A 47 21.69 0.07 -5.71
CA ALA A 47 21.53 1.40 -6.28
C ALA A 47 22.86 2.03 -6.74
N PHE A 48 24.00 1.52 -6.25
CA PHE A 48 25.34 1.95 -6.65
C PHE A 48 26.01 0.99 -7.63
N GLN A 49 25.27 0.00 -8.12
CA GLN A 49 25.79 -1.03 -9.01
C GLN A 49 25.26 -0.87 -10.43
N ILE A 50 26.11 -1.21 -11.41
CA ILE A 50 25.72 -1.46 -12.79
C ILE A 50 25.99 -2.94 -13.06
N ALA A 51 24.95 -3.68 -13.43
CA ALA A 51 25.03 -5.13 -13.63
C ALA A 51 25.62 -5.90 -12.44
N GLY A 52 25.35 -5.44 -11.21
CA GLY A 52 25.81 -6.09 -9.96
C GLY A 52 27.23 -5.70 -9.51
N ILE A 53 27.91 -4.81 -10.24
CA ILE A 53 29.25 -4.32 -9.88
C ILE A 53 29.15 -2.86 -9.48
N PHE A 54 29.75 -2.50 -8.34
CA PHE A 54 29.80 -1.11 -7.87
C PHE A 54 30.43 -0.18 -8.92
N ASP A 55 29.71 0.88 -9.29
CA ASP A 55 30.19 1.93 -10.20
C ASP A 55 30.32 3.25 -9.45
N THR A 56 31.55 3.76 -9.37
CA THR A 56 31.88 4.99 -8.64
C THR A 56 31.16 6.24 -9.19
N ARG A 57 30.89 6.29 -10.50
CA ARG A 57 30.21 7.44 -11.12
C ARG A 57 28.70 7.39 -10.85
N LEU A 58 28.12 6.20 -10.82
CA LEU A 58 26.73 6.00 -10.38
C LEU A 58 26.57 6.35 -8.91
N TYR A 59 27.45 5.85 -8.04
CA TYR A 59 27.49 6.20 -6.62
C TYR A 59 27.49 7.72 -6.41
N GLN A 60 28.43 8.44 -7.03
CA GLN A 60 28.50 9.90 -6.92
C GLN A 60 27.25 10.60 -7.47
N ARG A 61 26.70 10.14 -8.61
CA ARG A 61 25.49 10.71 -9.20
C ARG A 61 24.27 10.54 -8.31
N VAL A 62 24.08 9.33 -7.77
CA VAL A 62 22.96 9.02 -6.87
C VAL A 62 23.07 9.86 -5.60
N LEU A 63 24.26 9.97 -5.00
CA LEU A 63 24.46 10.84 -3.83
C LEU A 63 24.18 12.31 -4.15
N ASN A 64 24.70 12.84 -5.26
CA ASN A 64 24.48 14.22 -5.67
C ASN A 64 23.00 14.54 -5.92
N SER A 65 22.25 13.62 -6.56
CA SER A 65 20.81 13.78 -6.77
C SER A 65 20.02 13.84 -5.46
N ASN A 66 20.54 13.24 -4.39
CA ASN A 66 19.99 13.27 -3.04
C ASN A 66 20.63 14.34 -2.14
N ARG A 67 21.42 15.26 -2.71
CA ARG A 67 22.13 16.34 -2.00
C ARG A 67 23.08 15.83 -0.90
N LEU A 68 23.68 14.65 -1.09
CA LEU A 68 24.64 14.04 -0.18
C LEU A 68 26.05 14.06 -0.75
N THR A 69 27.05 14.27 0.10
CA THR A 69 28.46 14.03 -0.25
C THR A 69 28.87 12.59 0.12
N PRO A 70 29.91 12.01 -0.53
CA PRO A 70 30.44 10.70 -0.17
C PRO A 70 30.80 10.60 1.32
N GLU A 71 31.44 11.63 1.88
CA GLU A 71 31.83 11.64 3.29
C GLU A 71 30.62 11.62 4.24
N MET A 72 29.57 12.39 3.93
CA MET A 72 28.33 12.39 4.71
C MET A 72 27.66 11.02 4.66
N PHE A 73 27.60 10.42 3.48
CA PHE A 73 27.00 9.11 3.27
C PHE A 73 27.79 8.01 3.98
N GLU A 74 29.10 7.94 3.77
CA GLU A 74 30.00 6.97 4.40
C GLU A 74 29.96 7.05 5.92
N ARG A 75 29.96 8.26 6.48
CA ARG A 75 29.78 8.46 7.93
C ARG A 75 28.42 7.95 8.43
N SER A 76 27.36 8.16 7.64
CA SER A 76 26.02 7.66 7.97
C SER A 76 25.96 6.14 7.92
N GLN A 77 26.57 5.53 6.90
CA GLN A 77 26.63 4.08 6.74
C GLN A 77 27.46 3.43 7.84
N LYS A 78 28.62 4.00 8.15
CA LYS A 78 29.48 3.55 9.26
C LYS A 78 28.72 3.54 10.59
N ARG A 79 27.84 4.52 10.83
CA ARG A 79 26.97 4.55 12.02
C ARG A 79 25.92 3.44 11.98
N SER A 80 25.26 3.22 10.85
CA SER A 80 24.26 2.15 10.69
C SER A 80 24.88 0.76 10.89
N MET A 81 26.05 0.51 10.28
CA MET A 81 26.80 -0.73 10.44
C MET A 81 27.25 -0.97 11.87
N LEU A 82 27.62 0.08 12.61
CA LEU A 82 27.97 -0.04 14.02
C LEU A 82 26.76 -0.44 14.87
N THR A 83 25.58 0.13 14.57
CA THR A 83 24.31 -0.25 15.21
C THR A 83 23.96 -1.70 14.89
N GLU A 84 24.07 -2.11 13.64
CA GLU A 84 23.78 -3.48 13.21
C GLU A 84 24.70 -4.51 13.87
N LYS A 85 26.02 -4.23 13.94
CA LYS A 85 26.98 -5.09 14.64
C LYS A 85 26.66 -5.24 16.13
N LEU A 86 26.25 -4.16 16.79
CA LEU A 86 25.89 -4.24 18.21
C LEU A 86 24.58 -5.00 18.40
N ARG A 87 23.62 -4.84 17.49
CA ARG A 87 22.38 -5.61 17.47
C ARG A 87 22.64 -7.09 17.25
N SER A 88 23.39 -7.46 16.21
CA SER A 88 23.79 -8.85 15.95
C SER A 88 24.56 -9.43 17.12
N LEU A 89 25.45 -8.70 17.79
CA LEU A 89 26.09 -9.19 19.02
C LEU A 89 25.05 -9.52 20.11
N ILE A 90 24.04 -8.67 20.29
CA ILE A 90 22.97 -8.89 21.27
C ILE A 90 22.14 -10.11 20.85
N GLU A 91 21.66 -10.16 19.60
CA GLU A 91 20.83 -11.24 19.05
C GLU A 91 21.61 -12.58 19.04
N ASP A 92 22.85 -12.62 18.57
CA ASP A 92 23.75 -13.80 18.59
C ASP A 92 24.13 -14.24 20.02
N SER A 93 24.07 -13.32 20.99
CA SER A 93 24.29 -13.65 22.41
C SER A 93 23.04 -14.19 23.12
N VAL A 94 21.85 -13.97 22.55
CA VAL A 94 20.59 -14.52 23.05
C VAL A 94 20.46 -15.93 22.50
N LYS A 95 20.98 -16.91 23.24
CA LYS A 95 20.65 -18.30 23.00
C LYS A 95 19.29 -18.60 23.62
N VAL A 96 18.27 -18.83 22.79
CA VAL A 96 17.03 -19.44 23.27
C VAL A 96 17.38 -20.81 23.81
N SER A 97 17.22 -21.00 25.11
CA SER A 97 17.44 -22.30 25.74
C SER A 97 16.39 -23.29 25.25
N ASP A 98 16.74 -24.58 25.27
CA ASP A 98 15.79 -25.65 24.97
C ASP A 98 14.51 -25.54 25.82
N ALA A 99 14.65 -25.10 27.08
CA ALA A 99 13.54 -24.86 27.98
C ALA A 99 12.64 -23.71 27.53
N GLU A 100 13.20 -22.58 27.07
CA GLU A 100 12.42 -21.45 26.54
C GLU A 100 11.73 -21.81 25.22
N ALA A 101 12.40 -22.57 24.35
CA ALA A 101 11.81 -23.06 23.11
C ALA A 101 10.66 -24.04 23.40
N GLU A 102 10.82 -24.93 24.37
CA GLU A 102 9.78 -25.87 24.81
C GLU A 102 8.60 -25.13 25.45
N GLU A 103 8.85 -24.14 26.31
CA GLU A 103 7.81 -23.29 26.89
C GLU A 103 7.03 -22.54 25.82
N TRP A 104 7.72 -21.98 24.81
CA TRP A 104 7.08 -21.30 23.69
C TRP A 104 6.24 -22.27 22.85
N PHE A 105 6.78 -23.45 22.54
CA PHE A 105 6.06 -24.50 21.81
C PHE A 105 4.79 -24.92 22.56
N LYS A 106 4.90 -25.15 23.87
CA LYS A 106 3.75 -25.42 24.75
C LYS A 106 2.76 -24.26 24.72
N TRP A 107 3.22 -23.02 24.86
CA TRP A 107 2.35 -21.85 24.89
C TRP A 107 1.56 -21.67 23.59
N ASN A 108 2.21 -21.88 22.44
CA ASN A 108 1.63 -21.69 21.11
C ASN A 108 0.72 -22.84 20.69
N ASN A 109 1.07 -24.09 21.04
CA ASN A 109 0.34 -25.28 20.61
C ASN A 109 -0.61 -25.86 21.67
N THR A 110 -0.66 -25.30 22.87
CA THR A 110 -1.71 -25.64 23.84
C THR A 110 -3.07 -25.22 23.28
N SER A 111 -4.04 -26.13 23.38
CA SER A 111 -5.42 -25.86 23.04
C SER A 111 -6.30 -25.92 24.27
N VAL A 112 -7.32 -25.07 24.34
CA VAL A 112 -8.29 -25.03 25.44
C VAL A 112 -9.68 -25.26 24.88
N LYS A 113 -10.53 -25.92 25.68
CA LYS A 113 -11.97 -26.07 25.45
C LYS A 113 -12.71 -25.36 26.57
N ILE A 114 -13.69 -24.54 26.22
CA ILE A 114 -14.52 -23.82 27.19
C ILE A 114 -16.01 -24.03 26.90
N ASN A 115 -16.82 -23.89 27.94
CA ASN A 115 -18.24 -23.58 27.79
C ASN A 115 -18.43 -22.07 27.93
N TYR A 116 -19.44 -21.55 27.26
CA TYR A 116 -19.75 -20.13 27.30
C TYR A 116 -21.25 -19.86 27.32
N VAL A 117 -21.61 -18.70 27.85
CA VAL A 117 -22.94 -18.10 27.71
C VAL A 117 -22.73 -16.68 27.22
N VAL A 118 -23.53 -16.26 26.24
CA VAL A 118 -23.49 -14.91 25.66
C VAL A 118 -24.80 -14.19 25.92
N PHE A 119 -24.70 -12.94 26.37
CA PHE A 119 -25.80 -12.01 26.47
C PHE A 119 -25.72 -11.03 25.31
N GLU A 120 -26.47 -11.30 24.25
CA GLU A 120 -26.59 -10.43 23.08
C GLU A 120 -27.55 -9.26 23.39
N PRO A 121 -27.19 -8.00 23.16
CA PRO A 121 -28.07 -6.86 23.44
C PRO A 121 -29.44 -6.95 22.73
N ASP A 122 -29.49 -7.50 21.52
CA ASP A 122 -30.70 -7.54 20.71
C ASP A 122 -31.82 -8.43 21.28
N ARG A 123 -31.50 -9.33 22.22
CA ARG A 123 -32.49 -10.16 22.91
C ARG A 123 -33.48 -9.36 23.78
N TYR A 124 -33.12 -8.14 24.17
CA TYR A 124 -33.91 -7.32 25.07
C TYR A 124 -34.91 -6.47 24.30
N THR A 125 -35.99 -7.07 23.82
CA THR A 125 -36.99 -6.41 22.95
C THR A 125 -37.92 -5.46 23.69
N ASP A 126 -38.16 -5.69 24.98
CA ASP A 126 -39.18 -4.97 25.77
C ASP A 126 -38.65 -3.67 26.41
N ILE A 127 -37.44 -3.25 26.06
CA ILE A 127 -36.83 -2.03 26.55
C ILE A 127 -37.47 -0.82 25.87
N GLN A 128 -38.13 0.00 26.67
CA GLN A 128 -38.71 1.27 26.27
C GLN A 128 -37.87 2.45 26.80
N SER A 129 -38.06 3.60 26.20
CA SER A 129 -37.54 4.89 26.67
C SER A 129 -38.69 5.85 26.95
N THR A 130 -38.59 6.58 28.07
CA THR A 130 -39.48 7.70 28.38
C THR A 130 -38.96 8.97 27.71
N THR A 131 -39.83 9.97 27.52
CA THR A 131 -39.44 11.27 26.98
C THR A 131 -38.32 11.93 27.80
N ASP A 132 -38.38 11.85 29.13
CA ASP A 132 -37.34 12.41 30.01
C ASP A 132 -35.96 11.76 29.81
N GLU A 133 -35.93 10.45 29.55
CA GLU A 133 -34.68 9.74 29.28
C GLU A 133 -34.11 10.09 27.90
N ILE A 134 -34.97 10.30 26.90
CA ILE A 134 -34.58 10.75 25.56
C ILE A 134 -33.96 12.15 25.64
N ASN A 135 -34.62 13.09 26.35
CA ASN A 135 -34.09 14.44 26.59
C ASN A 135 -32.70 14.38 27.24
N THR A 136 -32.57 13.60 28.33
CA THR A 136 -31.30 13.45 29.06
C THR A 136 -30.21 12.82 28.18
N PHE A 137 -30.56 11.84 27.37
CA PHE A 137 -29.63 11.17 26.47
C PHE A 137 -29.15 12.11 25.35
N PHE A 138 -30.05 12.88 24.77
CA PHE A 138 -29.73 13.91 23.79
C PHE A 138 -28.81 14.98 24.38
N ASP A 139 -29.13 15.54 25.55
CA ASP A 139 -28.29 16.57 26.20
C ASP A 139 -26.84 16.10 26.43
N LYS A 140 -26.66 14.81 26.74
CA LYS A 140 -25.34 14.20 26.98
C LYS A 140 -24.59 13.89 25.68
N HIS A 141 -25.28 13.58 24.60
CA HIS A 141 -24.70 13.13 23.33
C HIS A 141 -24.94 14.08 22.16
N LYS A 142 -25.41 15.31 22.41
CA LYS A 142 -25.78 16.29 21.38
C LYS A 142 -24.75 16.49 20.28
N GLU A 143 -23.45 16.41 20.60
CA GLU A 143 -22.37 16.54 19.62
C GLU A 143 -22.33 15.41 18.59
N SER A 144 -22.83 14.20 18.90
CA SER A 144 -22.87 13.09 17.94
C SER A 144 -23.98 13.25 16.90
N TYR A 145 -24.98 14.08 17.17
CA TYR A 145 -26.07 14.40 16.25
C TYR A 145 -25.80 15.66 15.43
N LYS A 146 -24.64 16.30 15.61
CA LYS A 146 -24.28 17.50 14.87
C LYS A 146 -24.30 17.21 13.37
N THR A 147 -25.06 18.01 12.64
CA THR A 147 -25.15 17.89 11.18
C THR A 147 -23.85 18.35 10.53
N GLU A 148 -23.50 17.73 9.39
CA GLU A 148 -22.40 18.23 8.58
C GLU A 148 -22.80 19.57 7.93
N ALA A 149 -21.87 20.53 7.91
CA ALA A 149 -22.06 21.75 7.14
C ALA A 149 -22.30 21.41 5.65
N LYS A 150 -23.29 22.06 5.05
CA LYS A 150 -23.63 21.89 3.63
C LYS A 150 -23.58 23.22 2.93
N ILE A 151 -23.12 23.22 1.69
CA ILE A 151 -23.12 24.41 0.84
C ILE A 151 -23.82 24.13 -0.46
N LYS A 152 -24.30 25.20 -1.08
CA LYS A 152 -24.81 25.21 -2.43
C LYS A 152 -23.93 26.15 -3.25
N VAL A 153 -23.50 25.68 -4.41
CA VAL A 153 -22.53 26.38 -5.25
C VAL A 153 -23.10 26.55 -6.65
N ARG A 154 -22.97 27.77 -7.20
CA ARG A 154 -23.09 28.02 -8.63
C ARG A 154 -21.70 28.07 -9.25
N TYR A 155 -21.56 27.63 -10.49
CA TYR A 155 -20.25 27.55 -11.14
C TYR A 155 -20.32 27.75 -12.65
N LEU A 156 -19.18 28.11 -13.22
CA LEU A 156 -18.90 28.08 -14.65
C LEU A 156 -17.89 26.95 -14.91
N HIS A 157 -18.09 26.21 -15.99
CA HIS A 157 -17.18 25.16 -16.46
C HIS A 157 -16.69 25.49 -17.86
N PHE A 158 -15.39 25.64 -18.00
CA PHE A 158 -14.67 25.90 -19.24
C PHE A 158 -14.03 24.60 -19.71
N ASP A 159 -14.83 23.80 -20.41
CA ASP A 159 -14.42 22.52 -21.00
C ASP A 159 -13.57 22.75 -22.27
N PRO A 160 -12.28 22.33 -22.31
CA PRO A 160 -11.43 22.41 -23.49
C PRO A 160 -12.05 21.80 -24.75
N ASP A 161 -12.88 20.76 -24.60
CA ASP A 161 -13.50 20.08 -25.74
C ASP A 161 -14.44 21.00 -26.53
N MET A 162 -15.00 22.04 -25.89
CA MET A 162 -15.85 23.04 -26.56
C MET A 162 -15.07 23.89 -27.58
N TYR A 163 -13.76 24.03 -27.44
CA TYR A 163 -12.91 24.90 -28.26
C TYR A 163 -12.29 24.16 -29.44
N ARG A 164 -12.17 22.83 -29.35
CA ARG A 164 -11.49 21.97 -30.35
C ARG A 164 -11.94 22.18 -31.79
N SER A 165 -13.25 22.32 -32.00
CA SER A 165 -13.83 22.39 -33.35
C SER A 165 -13.43 23.64 -34.15
N GLY A 166 -12.98 24.70 -33.47
CA GLY A 166 -12.51 25.94 -34.10
C GLY A 166 -11.00 26.00 -34.35
N ILE A 167 -10.24 25.01 -33.88
CA ILE A 167 -8.78 25.02 -33.94
C ILE A 167 -8.32 24.43 -35.27
N VAL A 168 -7.53 25.22 -36.02
CA VAL A 168 -6.89 24.78 -37.25
C VAL A 168 -5.39 24.86 -37.06
N ILE A 169 -4.74 23.71 -36.88
CA ILE A 169 -3.29 23.62 -36.82
C ILE A 169 -2.74 23.63 -38.25
N THR A 170 -1.86 24.57 -38.54
CA THR A 170 -1.20 24.71 -39.84
C THR A 170 -0.03 23.74 -39.99
N ASP A 171 0.36 23.46 -41.23
CA ASP A 171 1.53 22.61 -41.50
C ASP A 171 2.84 23.29 -41.06
N GLU A 172 2.87 24.63 -41.01
CA GLU A 172 3.99 25.42 -40.48
C GLU A 172 4.18 25.14 -38.98
N GLU A 173 3.10 25.19 -38.19
CA GLU A 173 3.14 24.91 -36.74
C GLU A 173 3.58 23.46 -36.45
N ILE A 174 3.13 22.51 -37.27
CA ILE A 174 3.57 21.11 -37.17
C ILE A 174 5.06 20.98 -37.48
N SER A 175 5.54 21.71 -38.50
CA SER A 175 6.95 21.71 -38.88
C SER A 175 7.81 22.31 -37.77
N GLU A 176 7.42 23.48 -37.25
CA GLU A 176 8.11 24.16 -36.15
C GLU A 176 8.15 23.28 -34.89
N TYR A 177 7.03 22.64 -34.55
CA TYR A 177 6.96 21.72 -33.41
C TYR A 177 7.88 20.51 -33.59
N TYR A 178 7.88 19.90 -34.78
CA TYR A 178 8.71 18.75 -35.09
C TYR A 178 10.22 19.09 -35.01
N GLU A 179 10.61 20.25 -35.53
CA GLU A 179 11.99 20.74 -35.52
C GLU A 179 12.48 21.16 -34.13
N SER A 180 11.60 21.76 -33.33
CA SER A 180 11.92 22.22 -31.97
C SER A 180 11.95 21.08 -30.94
N ASN A 181 11.29 19.95 -31.22
CA ASN A 181 11.17 18.81 -30.29
C ASN A 181 11.79 17.50 -30.82
N PRO A 182 13.05 17.48 -31.32
CA PRO A 182 13.62 16.33 -32.03
C PRO A 182 13.84 15.11 -31.12
N LYS A 183 13.76 15.27 -29.80
CA LYS A 183 13.89 14.17 -28.83
C LYS A 183 12.61 13.33 -28.75
N GLU A 184 11.43 13.92 -28.94
CA GLU A 184 10.14 13.23 -28.86
C GLU A 184 9.96 12.25 -30.04
N PHE A 185 10.61 12.52 -31.17
CA PHE A 185 10.46 11.75 -32.40
C PHE A 185 11.55 10.69 -32.62
N LYS A 186 12.41 10.41 -31.61
CA LYS A 186 13.47 9.42 -31.76
C LYS A 186 12.90 7.99 -31.71
N LYS A 187 13.20 7.20 -32.74
CA LYS A 187 13.08 5.75 -32.73
C LYS A 187 14.40 5.17 -32.19
N PRO A 188 14.45 4.66 -30.95
CA PRO A 188 15.68 4.07 -30.43
C PRO A 188 16.07 2.81 -31.21
N LYS A 189 17.38 2.50 -31.24
CA LYS A 189 17.89 1.27 -31.83
C LYS A 189 17.24 0.07 -31.13
N THR A 190 16.79 -0.91 -31.90
CA THR A 190 16.27 -2.19 -31.37
C THR A 190 16.92 -3.37 -32.07
N VAL A 191 16.97 -4.49 -31.36
CA VAL A 191 17.50 -5.75 -31.87
C VAL A 191 16.45 -6.83 -31.74
N GLU A 192 16.29 -7.64 -32.77
CA GLU A 192 15.51 -8.87 -32.75
C GLU A 192 16.47 -10.05 -32.67
N ALA A 193 16.32 -10.93 -31.67
CA ALA A 193 17.27 -12.01 -31.44
C ALA A 193 16.64 -13.30 -30.94
N ARG A 194 17.41 -14.37 -31.06
CA ARG A 194 17.21 -15.66 -30.38
C ARG A 194 18.35 -15.91 -29.41
N HIS A 195 18.09 -16.73 -28.40
CA HIS A 195 19.14 -17.19 -27.51
C HIS A 195 19.06 -18.68 -27.13
N ILE A 196 20.20 -19.22 -26.71
CA ILE A 196 20.30 -20.50 -25.99
C ILE A 196 20.91 -20.18 -24.64
N LEU A 197 20.21 -20.50 -23.56
CA LEU A 197 20.70 -20.30 -22.19
C LEU A 197 21.06 -21.66 -21.59
N LEU A 198 22.29 -21.82 -21.11
CA LEU A 198 22.64 -22.86 -20.15
C LEU A 198 22.74 -22.26 -18.76
N LYS A 199 21.86 -22.67 -17.85
CA LYS A 199 21.75 -22.09 -16.51
C LYS A 199 23.00 -22.42 -15.70
N ALA A 200 23.57 -21.36 -15.14
CA ALA A 200 24.61 -21.37 -14.13
C ALA A 200 24.49 -20.02 -13.45
N ASP A 201 23.61 -19.89 -12.46
CA ASP A 201 23.42 -18.61 -11.79
C ASP A 201 24.66 -18.20 -10.98
N GLN A 202 24.58 -17.10 -10.22
CA GLN A 202 25.72 -16.61 -9.44
C GLN A 202 26.09 -17.51 -8.25
N SER A 203 25.20 -18.41 -7.84
CA SER A 203 25.45 -19.40 -6.77
C SER A 203 26.07 -20.70 -7.29
N ALA A 204 26.14 -20.88 -8.61
CA ALA A 204 26.73 -22.07 -9.22
C ALA A 204 28.22 -22.18 -8.91
N THR A 205 28.68 -23.40 -8.59
CA THR A 205 30.09 -23.69 -8.35
C THR A 205 30.91 -23.44 -9.62
N GLN A 206 32.21 -23.16 -9.45
CA GLN A 206 33.12 -22.95 -10.58
C GLN A 206 33.14 -24.15 -11.56
N GLU A 207 33.00 -25.36 -11.03
CA GLU A 207 32.88 -26.59 -11.82
C GLU A 207 31.66 -26.56 -12.74
N ILE A 208 30.48 -26.21 -12.21
CA ILE A 208 29.24 -26.09 -13.01
C ILE A 208 29.37 -24.97 -14.05
N VAL A 209 29.99 -23.84 -13.68
CA VAL A 209 30.19 -22.72 -14.62
C VAL A 209 31.07 -23.13 -15.79
N GLU A 210 32.16 -23.86 -15.56
CA GLU A 210 33.08 -24.31 -16.61
C GLU A 210 32.49 -25.47 -17.43
N GLU A 211 31.74 -26.39 -16.80
CA GLU A 211 30.99 -27.43 -17.50
C GLU A 211 29.99 -26.82 -18.50
N LYS A 212 29.20 -25.84 -18.04
CA LYS A 212 28.21 -25.13 -18.85
C LYS A 212 28.89 -24.29 -19.94
N ARG A 213 30.09 -23.75 -19.68
CA ARG A 213 30.92 -23.09 -20.69
C ARG A 213 31.38 -24.06 -21.78
N GLY A 214 31.85 -25.25 -21.42
CA GLY A 214 32.23 -26.29 -22.38
C GLY A 214 31.03 -26.73 -23.25
N LYS A 215 29.86 -26.91 -22.62
CA LYS A 215 28.62 -27.27 -23.32
C LYS A 215 28.16 -26.18 -24.30
N ILE A 216 28.14 -24.91 -23.90
CA ILE A 216 27.72 -23.83 -24.80
C ILE A 216 28.71 -23.62 -25.96
N LEU A 217 30.01 -23.86 -25.75
CA LEU A 217 31.03 -23.82 -26.82
C LEU A 217 30.79 -24.93 -27.85
N ASN A 218 30.42 -26.14 -27.41
CA ASN A 218 30.05 -27.22 -28.32
C ASN A 218 28.78 -26.88 -29.12
N ILE A 219 27.78 -26.26 -28.49
CA ILE A 219 26.57 -25.79 -29.18
C ILE A 219 26.90 -24.71 -30.20
N LEU A 220 27.81 -23.76 -29.87
CA LEU A 220 28.29 -22.76 -30.82
C LEU A 220 28.97 -23.39 -32.03
N LYS A 221 29.81 -24.41 -31.82
CA LYS A 221 30.47 -25.14 -32.92
C LYS A 221 29.43 -25.72 -33.89
N LYS A 222 28.43 -26.43 -33.35
CA LYS A 222 27.31 -26.98 -34.14
C LYS A 222 26.56 -25.91 -34.92
N ALA A 223 26.25 -24.78 -34.27
CA ALA A 223 25.56 -23.66 -34.91
C ALA A 223 26.40 -23.04 -36.05
N ARG A 224 27.73 -22.97 -35.90
CA ARG A 224 28.65 -22.48 -36.95
C ARG A 224 28.85 -23.48 -38.09
N GLU A 225 28.70 -24.77 -37.83
CA GLU A 225 28.75 -25.85 -38.83
C GLU A 225 27.43 -25.95 -39.64
N GLY A 226 26.43 -25.13 -39.31
CA GLY A 226 25.17 -25.01 -40.07
C GLY A 226 23.98 -25.74 -39.47
N GLU A 227 24.08 -26.30 -38.26
CA GLU A 227 22.91 -26.82 -37.55
C GLU A 227 21.91 -25.69 -37.25
N ASP A 228 20.62 -25.99 -37.42
CA ASP A 228 19.56 -24.99 -37.23
C ASP A 228 19.48 -24.48 -35.78
N PHE A 229 19.60 -23.16 -35.60
CA PHE A 229 19.66 -22.54 -34.28
C PHE A 229 18.35 -22.73 -33.49
N VAL A 230 17.19 -22.80 -34.16
CA VAL A 230 15.89 -23.03 -33.52
C VAL A 230 15.85 -24.43 -32.92
N GLN A 231 16.33 -25.43 -33.65
CA GLN A 231 16.43 -26.81 -33.17
C GLN A 231 17.45 -26.95 -32.04
N LEU A 232 18.61 -26.31 -32.16
CA LEU A 232 19.61 -26.26 -31.08
C LEU A 232 19.03 -25.61 -29.82
N ALA A 233 18.29 -24.52 -29.95
CA ALA A 233 17.63 -23.85 -28.82
C ALA A 233 16.59 -24.76 -28.17
N LYS A 234 15.73 -25.42 -28.94
CA LYS A 234 14.73 -26.38 -28.41
C LYS A 234 15.38 -27.56 -27.68
N THR A 235 16.53 -28.01 -28.19
CA THR A 235 17.21 -29.20 -27.66
C THR A 235 18.02 -28.89 -26.40
N TYR A 236 18.74 -27.77 -26.39
CA TYR A 236 19.77 -27.50 -25.37
C TYR A 236 19.47 -26.31 -24.46
N SER A 237 18.57 -25.39 -24.82
CA SER A 237 18.30 -24.22 -23.96
C SER A 237 17.56 -24.65 -22.68
N GLU A 238 17.95 -24.07 -21.55
CA GLU A 238 17.34 -24.22 -20.23
C GLU A 238 16.52 -22.97 -19.84
N GLY A 239 16.38 -22.03 -20.77
CA GLY A 239 15.63 -20.78 -20.62
C GLY A 239 14.14 -20.87 -21.01
N PRO A 240 13.33 -19.86 -20.66
CA PRO A 240 11.87 -19.89 -20.86
C PRO A 240 11.45 -19.87 -22.34
N THR A 241 12.28 -19.36 -23.24
CA THR A 241 12.00 -19.31 -24.69
C THR A 241 12.46 -20.57 -25.44
N ARG A 242 12.89 -21.63 -24.72
CA ARG A 242 13.34 -22.90 -25.32
C ARG A 242 12.33 -23.44 -26.34
N ASP A 243 11.06 -23.52 -25.96
CA ASP A 243 10.02 -24.16 -26.78
C ASP A 243 9.67 -23.35 -28.04
N THR A 244 9.92 -22.04 -28.03
CA THR A 244 9.81 -21.14 -29.19
C THR A 244 11.13 -21.01 -29.98
N GLY A 245 12.08 -21.91 -29.73
CA GLY A 245 13.40 -21.91 -30.39
C GLY A 245 14.24 -20.69 -30.04
N GLY A 246 14.15 -20.27 -28.78
CA GLY A 246 14.95 -19.20 -28.21
C GLY A 246 14.50 -17.78 -28.55
N TYR A 247 13.35 -17.58 -29.21
CA TYR A 247 12.93 -16.28 -29.74
C TYR A 247 12.60 -15.26 -28.65
N LEU A 248 13.24 -14.10 -28.71
CA LEU A 248 13.06 -13.00 -27.76
C LEU A 248 12.21 -11.84 -28.30
N GLY A 249 11.87 -11.86 -29.59
CA GLY A 249 11.25 -10.71 -30.25
C GLY A 249 12.21 -9.52 -30.39
N THR A 250 11.65 -8.35 -30.70
CA THR A 250 12.37 -7.08 -30.79
C THR A 250 12.46 -6.42 -29.41
N PHE A 251 13.66 -5.99 -29.01
CA PHE A 251 13.89 -5.36 -27.71
C PHE A 251 14.83 -4.15 -27.80
N GLN A 252 14.65 -3.22 -26.85
CA GLN A 252 15.57 -2.11 -26.57
C GLN A 252 16.70 -2.57 -25.65
N LYS A 253 17.81 -1.82 -25.60
CA LYS A 253 19.01 -2.21 -24.87
C LYS A 253 18.75 -2.36 -23.37
N GLU A 254 17.87 -1.52 -22.83
CA GLU A 254 17.51 -1.41 -21.42
C GLU A 254 16.63 -2.58 -20.95
N ALA A 255 15.98 -3.29 -21.88
CA ALA A 255 15.11 -4.43 -21.58
C ALA A 255 15.90 -5.74 -21.29
N MET A 256 17.21 -5.74 -21.50
CA MET A 256 18.07 -6.92 -21.36
C MET A 256 19.20 -6.69 -20.36
N VAL A 257 19.70 -7.77 -19.75
CA VAL A 257 20.86 -7.69 -18.84
C VAL A 257 22.12 -7.21 -19.57
N GLY A 258 22.90 -6.33 -18.92
CA GLY A 258 24.00 -5.57 -19.53
C GLY A 258 24.89 -6.35 -20.50
N PRO A 259 25.56 -7.44 -20.07
CA PRO A 259 26.45 -8.20 -20.95
C PRO A 259 25.74 -8.81 -22.18
N PHE A 260 24.49 -9.23 -22.02
CA PHE A 260 23.68 -9.74 -23.12
C PHE A 260 23.34 -8.62 -24.10
N ALA A 261 22.83 -7.50 -23.58
CA ALA A 261 22.44 -6.34 -24.37
C ALA A 261 23.61 -5.75 -25.15
N GLU A 262 24.77 -5.57 -24.51
CA GLU A 262 26.00 -5.07 -25.14
C GLU A 262 26.46 -5.97 -26.27
N LYS A 263 26.41 -7.29 -26.08
CA LYS A 263 26.79 -8.22 -27.15
C LYS A 263 25.77 -8.20 -28.29
N ALA A 264 24.47 -8.31 -28.00
CA ALA A 264 23.43 -8.30 -29.03
C ALA A 264 23.44 -7.01 -29.87
N PHE A 265 23.63 -5.84 -29.25
CA PHE A 265 23.62 -4.55 -29.94
C PHE A 265 24.91 -4.22 -30.70
N SER A 266 26.00 -4.95 -30.47
CA SER A 266 27.27 -4.83 -31.22
C SER A 266 27.35 -5.77 -32.43
N MET A 267 26.39 -6.68 -32.56
CA MET A 267 26.35 -7.69 -33.62
C MET A 267 25.52 -7.24 -34.83
N LYS A 268 25.79 -7.83 -35.98
CA LYS A 268 25.01 -7.64 -37.22
C LYS A 268 23.91 -8.71 -37.34
N ALA A 269 22.90 -8.42 -38.15
CA ALA A 269 21.88 -9.40 -38.50
C ALA A 269 22.50 -10.67 -39.11
N GLY A 270 22.04 -11.84 -38.66
CA GLY A 270 22.55 -13.16 -39.01
C GLY A 270 23.71 -13.66 -38.16
N GLU A 271 24.36 -12.81 -37.35
CA GLU A 271 25.52 -13.22 -36.55
C GLU A 271 25.14 -14.06 -35.33
N ILE A 272 26.02 -15.00 -34.97
CA ILE A 272 25.97 -15.77 -33.74
C ILE A 272 27.13 -15.34 -32.83
N SER A 273 26.82 -15.02 -31.57
CA SER A 273 27.77 -14.50 -30.61
C SER A 273 28.77 -15.57 -30.16
N GLU A 274 29.90 -15.15 -29.60
CA GLU A 274 30.60 -16.01 -28.64
C GLU A 274 29.75 -16.18 -27.37
N PRO A 275 29.99 -17.20 -26.52
CA PRO A 275 29.22 -17.38 -25.30
C PRO A 275 29.35 -16.18 -24.37
N VAL A 276 28.20 -15.64 -23.95
CA VAL A 276 28.10 -14.48 -23.08
C VAL A 276 27.70 -14.92 -21.68
N ARG A 277 28.55 -14.62 -20.68
CA ARG A 277 28.22 -14.84 -19.28
C ARG A 277 27.31 -13.73 -18.76
N THR A 278 26.17 -14.09 -18.18
CA THR A 278 25.29 -13.17 -17.44
C THR A 278 25.04 -13.72 -16.04
N ARG A 279 24.24 -13.05 -15.19
CA ARG A 279 23.82 -13.61 -13.90
C ARG A 279 22.99 -14.90 -13.98
N PHE A 280 22.45 -15.24 -15.16
CA PHE A 280 21.58 -16.41 -15.33
C PHE A 280 22.32 -17.66 -15.83
N GLY A 281 23.49 -17.49 -16.41
CA GLY A 281 24.22 -18.58 -17.05
C GLY A 281 25.06 -18.12 -18.23
N TRP A 282 25.30 -19.06 -19.13
CA TRP A 282 25.93 -18.81 -20.41
C TRP A 282 24.88 -18.70 -21.51
N HIS A 283 24.96 -17.63 -22.28
CA HIS A 283 24.08 -17.37 -23.40
C HIS A 283 24.84 -17.49 -24.72
N LEU A 284 24.22 -18.15 -25.68
CA LEU A 284 24.55 -18.02 -27.08
C LEU A 284 23.47 -17.18 -27.76
N ILE A 285 23.83 -16.10 -28.44
CA ILE A 285 22.88 -15.14 -29.01
C ILE A 285 22.97 -15.23 -30.53
N LYS A 286 21.83 -15.29 -31.21
CA LYS A 286 21.74 -15.09 -32.67
C LYS A 286 20.91 -13.85 -32.93
N VAL A 287 21.48 -12.86 -33.60
CA VAL A 287 20.74 -11.65 -33.99
C VAL A 287 20.03 -11.93 -35.31
N GLU A 288 18.72 -11.79 -35.34
CA GLU A 288 17.91 -11.99 -36.54
C GLU A 288 17.79 -10.68 -37.32
N LYS A 289 17.58 -9.56 -36.62
CA LYS A 289 17.43 -8.22 -37.22
C LYS A 289 17.99 -7.13 -36.32
N VAL A 290 18.59 -6.11 -36.93
CA VAL A 290 18.98 -4.87 -36.25
C VAL A 290 18.19 -3.73 -36.88
N ASN A 291 17.37 -3.05 -36.07
CA ASN A 291 16.68 -1.83 -36.49
C ASN A 291 17.47 -0.65 -35.91
N GLU A 292 18.20 0.07 -36.76
CA GLU A 292 19.03 1.20 -36.32
C GLU A 292 18.18 2.35 -35.76
N ALA A 293 18.79 3.13 -34.87
CA ALA A 293 18.15 4.33 -34.35
C ALA A 293 17.81 5.26 -35.52
N SER A 294 16.59 5.76 -35.53
CA SER A 294 16.09 6.66 -36.56
C SER A 294 15.19 7.71 -35.92
N GLN A 295 14.58 8.56 -36.74
CA GLN A 295 13.57 9.50 -36.30
C GLN A 295 12.27 9.16 -37.03
N PHE A 296 11.12 9.28 -36.34
CA PHE A 296 9.84 9.37 -37.05
C PHE A 296 9.95 10.55 -38.00
N SER A 297 9.67 10.35 -39.29
CA SER A 297 9.56 11.49 -40.20
C SER A 297 8.41 12.40 -39.76
N GLN A 298 8.47 13.68 -40.12
CA GLN A 298 7.38 14.62 -39.84
C GLN A 298 6.03 14.07 -40.31
N LYS A 299 5.97 13.45 -41.49
CA LYS A 299 4.77 12.81 -42.03
C LYS A 299 4.25 11.65 -41.17
N GLU A 300 5.13 10.87 -40.54
CA GLU A 300 4.72 9.80 -39.62
C GLU A 300 4.23 10.35 -38.27
N ALA A 301 4.72 11.53 -37.87
CA ALA A 301 4.37 12.17 -36.61
C ALA A 301 3.21 13.17 -36.72
N GLU A 302 2.82 13.54 -37.95
CA GLU A 302 1.91 14.65 -38.26
C GLU A 302 0.59 14.57 -37.48
N ASP A 303 -0.12 13.45 -37.55
CA ASP A 303 -1.41 13.27 -36.86
C ASP A 303 -1.26 13.38 -35.33
N GLY A 304 -0.15 12.85 -34.79
CA GLY A 304 0.16 12.92 -33.37
C GLY A 304 0.46 14.34 -32.90
N ILE A 305 1.25 15.09 -33.69
CA ILE A 305 1.58 16.49 -33.42
C ILE A 305 0.32 17.33 -33.54
N ARG A 306 -0.46 17.16 -34.61
CA ARG A 306 -1.72 17.88 -34.85
C ARG A 306 -2.68 17.69 -33.69
N LYS A 307 -2.85 16.45 -33.21
CA LYS A 307 -3.67 16.17 -32.04
C LYS A 307 -3.13 16.86 -30.78
N LYS A 308 -1.83 16.72 -30.50
CA LYS A 308 -1.20 17.33 -29.32
C LYS A 308 -1.34 18.85 -29.29
N LEU A 309 -1.01 19.51 -30.40
CA LEU A 309 -1.16 20.96 -30.53
C LEU A 309 -2.64 21.38 -30.41
N THR A 310 -3.56 20.60 -30.99
CA THR A 310 -5.01 20.85 -30.81
C THR A 310 -5.43 20.74 -29.35
N ASP A 311 -4.94 19.72 -28.63
CA ASP A 311 -5.21 19.51 -27.19
C ASP A 311 -4.66 20.69 -26.37
N GLU A 312 -3.41 21.07 -26.59
CA GLU A 312 -2.73 22.17 -25.89
C GLU A 312 -3.41 23.52 -26.17
N THR A 313 -3.69 23.84 -27.45
CA THR A 313 -4.40 25.07 -27.81
C THR A 313 -5.81 25.12 -27.24
N ALA A 314 -6.54 23.98 -27.21
CA ALA A 314 -7.86 23.93 -26.60
C ALA A 314 -7.83 24.22 -25.09
N GLN A 315 -6.82 23.71 -24.39
CA GLN A 315 -6.59 24.00 -22.98
C GLN A 315 -6.27 25.48 -22.76
N THR A 316 -5.36 26.05 -23.56
CA THR A 316 -5.03 27.48 -23.49
C THR A 316 -6.27 28.35 -23.72
N LEU A 317 -7.07 28.08 -24.77
CA LEU A 317 -8.28 28.86 -25.05
C LEU A 317 -9.33 28.77 -23.93
N ALA A 318 -9.51 27.58 -23.34
CA ALA A 318 -10.42 27.43 -22.21
C ALA A 318 -9.94 28.19 -20.96
N PHE A 319 -8.62 28.20 -20.73
CA PHE A 319 -8.02 28.95 -19.63
C PHE A 319 -8.10 30.47 -19.85
N ASP A 320 -7.76 30.95 -21.05
CA ASP A 320 -7.80 32.38 -21.40
C ASP A 320 -9.23 32.95 -21.29
N GLU A 321 -10.25 32.16 -21.66
CA GLU A 321 -11.65 32.54 -21.45
C GLU A 321 -12.01 32.56 -19.97
N ALA A 322 -11.55 31.59 -19.19
CA ALA A 322 -11.75 31.59 -17.74
C ALA A 322 -11.06 32.81 -17.09
N GLU A 323 -9.86 33.18 -17.52
CA GLU A 323 -9.14 34.37 -17.09
C GLU A 323 -9.90 35.65 -17.45
N THR A 324 -10.39 35.76 -18.69
CA THR A 324 -11.20 36.90 -19.13
C THR A 324 -12.44 37.08 -18.28
N VAL A 325 -13.14 35.98 -17.95
CA VAL A 325 -14.32 36.02 -17.06
C VAL A 325 -13.90 36.35 -15.63
N SER A 326 -12.82 35.77 -15.13
CA SER A 326 -12.30 36.03 -13.78
C SER A 326 -11.89 37.49 -13.59
N ASP A 327 -11.23 38.10 -14.58
CA ASP A 327 -10.79 39.50 -14.56
C ASP A 327 -11.96 40.50 -14.60
N ALA A 328 -13.09 40.08 -15.17
CA ALA A 328 -14.30 40.88 -15.21
C ALA A 328 -15.13 40.81 -13.91
N LEU A 329 -14.81 39.88 -13.00
CA LEU A 329 -15.51 39.66 -11.74
C LEU A 329 -14.82 40.44 -10.59
N PHE A 330 -15.62 41.13 -9.78
CA PHE A 330 -15.19 41.73 -8.51
C PHE A 330 -15.75 40.97 -7.31
N ASP A 331 -15.10 41.10 -6.16
CA ASP A 331 -15.59 40.53 -4.89
C ASP A 331 -17.02 41.00 -4.59
N GLY A 332 -17.93 40.03 -4.39
CA GLY A 332 -19.35 40.28 -4.13
C GLY A 332 -20.23 40.39 -5.38
N ASP A 333 -19.68 40.26 -6.59
CA ASP A 333 -20.47 40.16 -7.81
C ASP A 333 -21.28 38.86 -7.84
N ASP A 334 -22.35 38.85 -8.64
CA ASP A 334 -23.08 37.60 -8.92
C ASP A 334 -22.48 36.97 -10.19
N LEU A 335 -21.89 35.78 -10.05
CA LEU A 335 -21.28 35.03 -11.15
C LEU A 335 -22.25 34.84 -12.33
N ALA A 336 -23.57 34.81 -12.06
CA ALA A 336 -24.58 34.69 -13.10
C ALA A 336 -24.75 35.94 -13.98
N LYS A 337 -24.38 37.12 -13.47
CA LYS A 337 -24.43 38.38 -14.24
C LYS A 337 -23.24 38.52 -15.20
N ALA A 338 -22.09 37.93 -14.85
CA ALA A 338 -20.87 38.06 -15.65
C ALA A 338 -20.97 37.35 -17.01
N VAL A 339 -21.83 36.35 -17.15
CA VAL A 339 -22.02 35.57 -18.39
C VAL A 339 -23.42 35.73 -18.99
N GLU A 340 -24.16 36.78 -18.62
CA GLU A 340 -25.54 36.98 -19.09
C GLU A 340 -25.58 37.14 -20.63
N GLY A 341 -26.08 36.10 -21.31
CA GLY A 341 -26.16 36.05 -22.78
C GLY A 341 -24.94 35.45 -23.49
N GLN A 342 -23.94 34.96 -22.75
CA GLN A 342 -22.71 34.37 -23.29
C GLN A 342 -22.52 32.91 -22.82
N LYS A 343 -21.55 32.20 -23.40
CA LYS A 343 -21.09 30.89 -22.91
C LYS A 343 -19.83 31.10 -22.06
N PRO A 344 -19.53 30.25 -21.05
CA PRO A 344 -20.27 29.05 -20.63
C PRO A 344 -21.55 29.37 -19.82
N LYS A 345 -22.46 28.38 -19.71
CA LYS A 345 -23.70 28.53 -18.93
C LYS A 345 -23.41 28.41 -17.44
N VAL A 346 -24.09 29.23 -16.64
CA VAL A 346 -24.10 29.09 -15.17
C VAL A 346 -24.80 27.79 -14.79
N MET A 347 -24.11 26.96 -14.02
CA MET A 347 -24.65 25.74 -13.44
C MET A 347 -24.79 25.90 -11.92
N THR A 348 -25.65 25.07 -11.30
CA THR A 348 -25.87 25.11 -9.85
C THR A 348 -25.99 23.70 -9.32
N THR A 349 -25.38 23.48 -8.15
CA THR A 349 -25.42 22.21 -7.42
C THR A 349 -26.64 22.12 -6.50
N ASP A 350 -27.01 20.90 -6.12
CA ASP A 350 -27.79 20.66 -4.90
C ASP A 350 -26.89 20.88 -3.66
N PHE A 351 -27.45 20.90 -2.45
CA PHE A 351 -26.64 20.98 -1.23
C PHE A 351 -25.71 19.78 -1.09
N PHE A 352 -24.44 20.03 -0.79
CA PHE A 352 -23.46 18.98 -0.57
C PHE A 352 -22.56 19.28 0.63
N SER A 353 -22.03 18.24 1.27
CA SER A 353 -21.07 18.34 2.38
C SER A 353 -19.63 18.31 1.88
N LYS A 354 -18.62 18.25 2.76
CA LYS A 354 -17.20 18.18 2.38
C LYS A 354 -16.82 17.00 1.47
N LYS A 355 -17.73 16.06 1.24
CA LYS A 355 -17.58 14.96 0.27
C LYS A 355 -17.77 15.39 -1.19
N GLY A 356 -18.32 16.58 -1.44
CA GLY A 356 -18.58 17.09 -2.78
C GLY A 356 -19.97 16.79 -3.33
N PRO A 357 -20.34 17.44 -4.44
CA PRO A 357 -21.63 17.25 -5.09
C PRO A 357 -21.74 15.87 -5.75
N GLU A 358 -22.94 15.27 -5.68
CA GLU A 358 -23.17 13.90 -6.17
C GLU A 358 -23.30 13.78 -7.70
N LYS A 359 -23.50 14.89 -8.42
CA LYS A 359 -23.82 14.91 -9.85
C LYS A 359 -23.02 15.98 -10.61
N ASN A 360 -22.74 15.68 -11.88
CA ASN A 360 -22.24 16.61 -12.90
C ASN A 360 -20.88 17.26 -12.61
N ILE A 361 -20.09 16.71 -11.68
CA ILE A 361 -18.73 17.15 -11.36
C ILE A 361 -17.83 15.92 -11.37
N GLN A 362 -16.78 15.92 -12.20
CA GLN A 362 -15.88 14.78 -12.33
C GLN A 362 -15.03 14.53 -11.07
N ASN A 363 -14.66 15.59 -10.36
CA ASN A 363 -13.86 15.53 -9.15
C ASN A 363 -14.57 16.19 -7.94
N PRO A 364 -15.54 15.52 -7.30
CA PRO A 364 -16.33 16.10 -6.21
C PRO A 364 -15.51 16.55 -5.00
N GLU A 365 -14.44 15.81 -4.68
CA GLU A 365 -13.59 16.13 -3.52
C GLU A 365 -12.79 17.42 -3.74
N LYS A 366 -12.14 17.58 -4.91
CA LYS A 366 -11.45 18.84 -5.26
C LYS A 366 -12.44 20.00 -5.31
N PHE A 367 -13.63 19.78 -5.86
CA PHE A 367 -14.70 20.80 -5.92
C PHE A 367 -15.15 21.25 -4.53
N ALA A 368 -15.35 20.31 -3.59
CA ALA A 368 -15.65 20.66 -2.20
C ALA A 368 -14.51 21.41 -1.51
N ALA A 369 -13.27 20.95 -1.69
CA ALA A 369 -12.12 21.61 -1.09
C ALA A 369 -11.99 23.08 -1.54
N ALA A 370 -12.25 23.37 -2.82
CA ALA A 370 -12.21 24.72 -3.37
C ALA A 370 -13.38 25.63 -2.93
N THR A 371 -14.43 25.09 -2.32
CA THR A 371 -15.68 25.85 -2.03
C THR A 371 -16.00 25.97 -0.55
N PHE A 372 -15.56 25.04 0.30
CA PHE A 372 -15.82 25.11 1.74
C PHE A 372 -14.98 26.15 2.49
N ASP A 373 -13.92 26.68 1.87
CA ASP A 373 -13.11 27.77 2.41
C ASP A 373 -13.64 29.17 1.98
N LEU A 374 -14.65 29.22 1.09
CA LEU A 374 -15.27 30.45 0.60
C LEU A 374 -16.44 30.88 1.48
N THR A 375 -16.65 32.19 1.63
CA THR A 375 -17.87 32.71 2.26
C THR A 375 -19.00 32.86 1.25
N VAL A 376 -20.24 33.05 1.74
CA VAL A 376 -21.40 33.22 0.85
C VAL A 376 -21.20 34.46 -0.01
N MET A 377 -21.38 34.30 -1.33
CA MET A 377 -21.10 35.24 -2.42
C MET A 377 -19.63 35.42 -2.81
N ASP A 378 -18.68 34.81 -2.10
CA ASP A 378 -17.29 34.79 -2.56
C ASP A 378 -17.15 33.92 -3.82
N ILE A 379 -16.25 34.37 -4.68
CA ILE A 379 -15.91 33.72 -5.95
C ILE A 379 -14.51 33.11 -5.80
N SER A 380 -14.34 31.86 -6.24
CA SER A 380 -13.04 31.21 -6.25
C SER A 380 -12.11 31.81 -7.30
N GLU A 381 -10.81 31.67 -7.09
CA GLU A 381 -9.85 31.69 -8.21
C GLU A 381 -10.18 30.56 -9.21
N ILE A 382 -9.58 30.60 -10.39
CA ILE A 382 -9.73 29.55 -11.41
C ILE A 382 -9.23 28.21 -10.84
N GLN A 383 -10.10 27.21 -10.84
CA GLN A 383 -9.81 25.86 -10.37
C GLN A 383 -9.62 24.91 -11.54
N ASP A 384 -8.58 24.08 -11.49
CA ASP A 384 -8.31 23.01 -12.47
C ASP A 384 -8.71 21.65 -11.87
N PHE A 385 -9.73 21.03 -12.48
CA PHE A 385 -10.26 19.72 -12.06
C PHE A 385 -9.99 18.60 -13.05
N ASP A 386 -8.96 18.75 -13.89
CA ASP A 386 -8.51 17.78 -14.90
C ASP A 386 -9.45 17.66 -16.12
N ASP A 387 -10.75 17.98 -15.97
CA ASP A 387 -11.78 18.02 -17.02
C ASP A 387 -12.10 19.44 -17.51
N GLY A 388 -11.24 20.39 -17.18
CA GLY A 388 -11.36 21.80 -17.56
C GLY A 388 -11.23 22.72 -16.37
N TYR A 389 -11.54 23.99 -16.63
CA TYR A 389 -11.37 25.05 -15.65
C TYR A 389 -12.72 25.46 -15.06
N TYR A 390 -12.72 25.84 -13.79
CA TYR A 390 -13.92 26.19 -13.06
C TYR A 390 -13.77 27.51 -12.32
N ILE A 391 -14.84 28.29 -12.30
CA ILE A 391 -15.01 29.44 -11.40
C ILE A 391 -16.25 29.14 -10.57
N LEU A 392 -16.08 29.18 -9.24
CA LEU A 392 -17.06 28.69 -8.28
C LEU A 392 -17.55 29.85 -7.43
N GLN A 393 -18.83 29.85 -7.07
CA GLN A 393 -19.38 30.82 -6.11
C GLN A 393 -20.34 30.14 -5.15
N VAL A 394 -20.10 30.31 -3.85
CA VAL A 394 -21.01 29.82 -2.80
C VAL A 394 -22.24 30.72 -2.75
N ILE A 395 -23.43 30.13 -2.87
CA ILE A 395 -24.69 30.88 -2.91
C ILE A 395 -25.52 30.70 -1.64
N GLU A 396 -25.30 29.60 -0.93
CA GLU A 396 -26.01 29.27 0.29
C GLU A 396 -25.15 28.35 1.15
N GLN A 397 -25.18 28.55 2.46
CA GLN A 397 -24.45 27.73 3.43
C GLN A 397 -25.37 27.40 4.60
N ILE A 398 -25.46 26.11 4.91
CA ILE A 398 -26.06 25.56 6.11
C ILE A 398 -24.89 25.21 7.04
N PRO A 399 -24.69 25.95 8.14
CA PRO A 399 -23.61 25.66 9.08
C PRO A 399 -23.84 24.32 9.78
N GLU A 400 -22.77 23.75 10.32
CA GLU A 400 -22.89 22.59 11.19
C GLU A 400 -23.61 23.01 12.49
N GLU A 401 -24.78 22.44 12.74
CA GLU A 401 -25.54 22.71 13.94
C GLU A 401 -26.02 21.42 14.59
N ILE A 402 -26.25 21.53 15.90
CA ILE A 402 -26.91 20.48 16.66
C ILE A 402 -28.41 20.66 16.37
N PRO A 403 -29.05 19.70 15.67
CA PRO A 403 -30.46 19.80 15.33
C PRO A 403 -31.33 19.84 16.59
N GLU A 404 -32.54 20.34 16.50
CA GLU A 404 -33.47 20.26 17.63
C GLU A 404 -33.86 18.80 17.89
N LEU A 405 -34.09 18.44 19.16
CA LEU A 405 -34.46 17.06 19.51
C LEU A 405 -35.67 16.56 18.72
N ALA A 406 -36.64 17.42 18.41
CA ALA A 406 -37.81 17.04 17.63
C ALA A 406 -37.47 16.53 16.22
N GLU A 407 -36.36 16.97 15.64
CA GLU A 407 -35.90 16.57 14.30
C GLU A 407 -35.18 15.22 14.30
N VAL A 408 -34.53 14.87 15.42
CA VAL A 408 -33.73 13.65 15.59
C VAL A 408 -34.30 12.69 16.63
N GLU A 409 -35.53 12.91 17.12
CA GLU A 409 -36.09 12.19 18.27
C GLU A 409 -36.06 10.67 18.08
N GLU A 410 -36.43 10.20 16.88
CA GLU A 410 -36.47 8.77 16.57
C GLU A 410 -35.07 8.14 16.50
N GLU A 411 -34.07 8.89 16.02
CA GLU A 411 -32.67 8.44 16.00
C GLU A 411 -32.12 8.36 17.44
N VAL A 412 -32.32 9.42 18.21
CA VAL A 412 -31.93 9.50 19.63
C VAL A 412 -32.61 8.39 20.44
N ARG A 413 -33.90 8.11 20.18
CA ARG A 413 -34.66 7.03 20.80
C ARG A 413 -34.04 5.67 20.47
N ALA A 414 -33.70 5.42 19.21
CA ALA A 414 -33.08 4.16 18.78
C ALA A 414 -31.71 3.95 19.45
N ASP A 415 -30.88 4.99 19.49
CA ASP A 415 -29.55 4.95 20.13
C ASP A 415 -29.64 4.76 21.65
N LEU A 416 -30.58 5.44 22.32
CA LEU A 416 -30.84 5.23 23.74
C LEU A 416 -31.30 3.80 24.03
N ILE A 417 -32.21 3.26 23.22
CA ILE A 417 -32.67 1.87 23.36
C ILE A 417 -31.47 0.92 23.19
N LYS A 418 -30.59 1.17 22.22
CA LYS A 418 -29.37 0.39 22.02
C LYS A 418 -28.42 0.44 23.22
N GLU A 419 -28.18 1.62 23.79
CA GLU A 419 -27.37 1.74 25.02
C GLU A 419 -28.01 1.00 26.19
N LYS A 420 -29.33 1.11 26.37
CA LYS A 420 -30.06 0.40 27.43
C LYS A 420 -29.99 -1.12 27.26
N LYS A 421 -30.12 -1.63 26.02
CA LYS A 421 -29.95 -3.05 25.69
C LYS A 421 -28.54 -3.54 26.03
N ASP A 422 -27.51 -2.80 25.63
CA ASP A 422 -26.10 -3.12 25.93
C ASP A 422 -25.84 -3.14 27.45
N LYS A 423 -26.35 -2.13 28.16
CA LYS A 423 -26.25 -2.04 29.62
C LYS A 423 -26.97 -3.19 30.32
N LYS A 424 -28.18 -3.54 29.87
CA LYS A 424 -28.95 -4.66 30.44
C LYS A 424 -28.26 -6.00 30.19
N ALA A 425 -27.70 -6.22 29.01
CA ALA A 425 -26.89 -7.39 28.68
C ALA A 425 -25.68 -7.52 29.62
N SER A 426 -24.97 -6.41 29.86
CA SER A 426 -23.84 -6.36 30.81
C SER A 426 -24.28 -6.71 32.23
N GLN A 427 -25.38 -6.13 32.71
CA GLN A 427 -25.88 -6.35 34.07
C GLN A 427 -26.31 -7.81 34.31
N ASP A 428 -27.05 -8.39 33.37
CA ASP A 428 -27.49 -9.79 33.48
C ASP A 428 -26.29 -10.75 33.38
N ALA A 429 -25.29 -10.42 32.56
CA ALA A 429 -24.05 -11.19 32.49
C ALA A 429 -23.27 -11.15 33.82
N GLU A 430 -23.22 -9.98 34.46
CA GLU A 430 -22.59 -9.82 35.78
C GLU A 430 -23.35 -10.58 36.87
N GLU A 431 -24.68 -10.56 36.83
CA GLU A 431 -25.53 -11.32 37.74
C GLU A 431 -25.30 -12.83 37.57
N LEU A 432 -25.29 -13.32 36.32
CA LEU A 432 -25.00 -14.73 36.02
C LEU A 432 -23.60 -15.12 36.52
N LEU A 433 -22.58 -14.29 36.28
CA LEU A 433 -21.23 -14.55 36.75
C LEU A 433 -21.16 -14.65 38.29
N LYS A 434 -21.89 -13.78 39.00
CA LYS A 434 -21.98 -13.81 40.47
C LYS A 434 -22.62 -15.11 40.96
N GLU A 435 -23.68 -15.57 40.32
CA GLU A 435 -24.33 -16.84 40.68
C GLU A 435 -23.44 -18.06 40.40
N LEU A 436 -22.68 -18.06 39.30
CA LEU A 436 -21.72 -19.13 39.00
C LEU A 436 -20.60 -19.20 40.04
N LYS A 437 -20.08 -18.04 40.49
CA LYS A 437 -19.07 -17.98 41.56
C LYS A 437 -19.60 -18.47 42.91
N ASN A 438 -20.92 -18.43 43.12
CA ASN A 438 -21.58 -18.97 44.31
C ASN A 438 -21.90 -20.47 44.21
N GLY A 439 -21.38 -21.17 43.21
CA GLY A 439 -21.42 -22.63 43.11
C GLY A 439 -22.58 -23.21 42.28
N LYS A 440 -23.42 -22.39 41.65
CA LYS A 440 -24.44 -22.87 40.69
C LYS A 440 -23.80 -23.32 39.38
N THR A 441 -24.47 -24.23 38.67
CA THR A 441 -24.00 -24.72 37.36
C THR A 441 -24.40 -23.77 36.22
N MET A 442 -23.66 -23.83 35.11
CA MET A 442 -23.90 -22.94 33.95
C MET A 442 -25.27 -23.15 33.31
N ASP A 443 -25.79 -24.38 33.35
CA ASP A 443 -27.11 -24.72 32.81
C ASP A 443 -28.24 -24.24 33.72
N GLU A 444 -28.07 -24.31 35.05
CA GLU A 444 -29.05 -23.78 36.01
C GLU A 444 -29.20 -22.27 35.89
N VAL A 445 -28.08 -21.55 35.82
CA VAL A 445 -28.11 -20.08 35.70
C VAL A 445 -28.53 -19.66 34.29
N GLY A 446 -28.14 -20.40 33.25
CA GLY A 446 -28.60 -20.16 31.88
C GLY A 446 -30.12 -20.25 31.74
N LYS A 447 -30.75 -21.27 32.35
CA LYS A 447 -32.22 -21.43 32.37
C LYS A 447 -32.95 -20.25 33.00
N LYS A 448 -32.39 -19.64 34.06
CA LYS A 448 -32.96 -18.43 34.70
C LYS A 448 -33.15 -17.29 33.69
N PHE A 449 -32.24 -17.18 32.73
CA PHE A 449 -32.26 -16.15 31.70
C PHE A 449 -32.79 -16.66 30.35
N ASN A 450 -33.35 -17.87 30.25
CA ASN A 450 -33.71 -18.50 28.97
C ASN A 450 -32.55 -18.54 27.94
N LEU A 451 -31.33 -18.78 28.42
CA LEU A 451 -30.12 -18.92 27.62
C LEU A 451 -29.60 -20.35 27.65
N THR A 452 -29.10 -20.82 26.51
CA THR A 452 -28.41 -22.11 26.39
C THR A 452 -26.90 -21.90 26.48
N SER A 453 -26.20 -22.76 27.21
CA SER A 453 -24.75 -22.81 27.24
C SER A 453 -24.22 -23.37 25.92
N GLY A 454 -23.22 -22.71 25.34
CA GLY A 454 -22.43 -23.21 24.22
C GLY A 454 -21.18 -23.94 24.73
N SER A 455 -20.62 -24.82 23.90
CA SER A 455 -19.34 -25.49 24.16
C SER A 455 -18.48 -25.35 22.93
N THR A 456 -17.28 -24.80 23.09
CA THR A 456 -16.35 -24.67 21.97
C THR A 456 -15.75 -26.02 21.62
N GLY A 457 -15.17 -26.14 20.42
CA GLY A 457 -14.11 -27.12 20.17
C GLY A 457 -12.83 -26.78 20.94
N LEU A 458 -11.80 -27.62 20.80
CA LEU A 458 -10.43 -27.24 21.21
C LEU A 458 -9.91 -26.16 20.26
N PHE A 459 -9.38 -25.07 20.80
CA PHE A 459 -8.78 -24.00 20.00
C PHE A 459 -7.46 -23.52 20.60
N LYS A 460 -6.53 -23.09 19.73
CA LYS A 460 -5.27 -22.46 20.14
C LYS A 460 -5.45 -20.97 20.40
N ARG A 461 -4.48 -20.38 21.08
CA ARG A 461 -4.52 -18.97 21.50
C ARG A 461 -4.48 -17.98 20.33
N THR A 462 -3.95 -18.40 19.18
CA THR A 462 -3.72 -17.59 17.99
C THR A 462 -4.76 -17.82 16.88
N GLU A 463 -5.71 -18.73 17.11
CA GLU A 463 -6.71 -19.14 16.12
C GLU A 463 -8.09 -18.53 16.45
N SER A 464 -9.01 -18.56 15.48
CA SER A 464 -10.42 -18.25 15.73
C SER A 464 -11.04 -19.27 16.68
N ILE A 465 -11.90 -18.79 17.58
CA ILE A 465 -12.60 -19.63 18.56
C ILE A 465 -13.81 -20.27 17.87
N PRO A 466 -13.96 -21.61 17.87
CA PRO A 466 -15.14 -22.28 17.33
C PRO A 466 -16.44 -21.69 17.88
N ASP A 467 -17.43 -21.49 17.02
CA ASP A 467 -18.78 -20.95 17.31
C ASP A 467 -18.84 -19.48 17.79
N ILE A 468 -17.71 -18.91 18.22
CA ILE A 468 -17.59 -17.53 18.71
C ILE A 468 -17.00 -16.61 17.62
N GLY A 469 -15.91 -17.03 16.97
CA GLY A 469 -15.18 -16.24 15.98
C GLY A 469 -13.84 -15.70 16.51
N TYR A 470 -13.33 -14.63 15.89
CA TYR A 470 -12.06 -14.01 16.28
C TYR A 470 -12.26 -13.01 17.43
N GLU A 471 -11.98 -13.44 18.66
CA GLU A 471 -12.19 -12.67 19.89
C GLU A 471 -10.96 -12.74 20.81
N PRO A 472 -9.93 -11.91 20.61
CA PRO A 472 -8.66 -11.99 21.34
C PRO A 472 -8.81 -11.89 22.87
N ALA A 473 -9.72 -11.06 23.35
CA ALA A 473 -9.99 -10.89 24.79
C ALA A 473 -10.61 -12.16 25.41
N ILE A 474 -11.47 -12.85 24.67
CA ILE A 474 -12.07 -14.12 25.12
C ILE A 474 -11.02 -15.23 25.12
N ALA A 475 -10.19 -15.31 24.06
CA ALA A 475 -9.11 -16.28 23.97
C ALA A 475 -8.11 -16.11 25.13
N ASP A 476 -7.63 -14.89 25.38
CA ASP A 476 -6.71 -14.63 26.50
C ASP A 476 -7.29 -15.04 27.86
N ALA A 477 -8.56 -14.70 28.11
CA ALA A 477 -9.24 -15.08 29.34
C ALA A 477 -9.42 -16.61 29.47
N ALA A 478 -9.78 -17.31 28.39
CA ALA A 478 -9.97 -18.75 28.38
C ALA A 478 -8.70 -19.52 28.77
N PHE A 479 -7.55 -19.08 28.27
CA PHE A 479 -6.27 -19.72 28.58
C PHE A 479 -5.73 -19.42 29.97
N LYS A 480 -6.32 -18.46 30.70
CA LYS A 480 -6.04 -18.21 32.13
C LYS A 480 -6.86 -19.11 33.06
N LEU A 481 -7.83 -19.86 32.52
CA LEU A 481 -8.64 -20.80 33.32
C LEU A 481 -7.95 -22.16 33.50
N SER A 482 -8.30 -22.83 34.59
CA SER A 482 -7.83 -24.18 34.93
C SER A 482 -8.92 -24.98 35.65
N ALA A 483 -8.68 -26.27 35.92
CA ALA A 483 -9.60 -27.07 36.73
C ALA A 483 -9.78 -26.51 38.17
N GLU A 484 -8.76 -25.86 38.71
CA GLU A 484 -8.77 -25.22 40.03
C GLU A 484 -9.50 -23.87 40.02
N ASN A 485 -9.42 -23.14 38.90
CA ASN A 485 -10.10 -21.87 38.69
C ASN A 485 -10.92 -21.92 37.39
N PRO A 486 -12.06 -22.65 37.40
CA PRO A 486 -12.75 -22.98 36.16
C PRO A 486 -13.61 -21.84 35.62
N ILE A 487 -13.88 -20.77 36.37
CA ILE A 487 -14.80 -19.69 35.97
C ILE A 487 -14.01 -18.42 35.69
N GLY A 488 -14.35 -17.70 34.61
CA GLY A 488 -13.79 -16.39 34.29
C GLY A 488 -13.87 -15.39 35.45
N LYS A 489 -12.83 -14.57 35.63
CA LYS A 489 -12.81 -13.56 36.70
C LYS A 489 -13.84 -12.45 36.45
N ASN A 490 -14.00 -12.02 35.21
CA ASN A 490 -14.84 -10.91 34.79
C ASN A 490 -15.73 -11.33 33.61
N VAL A 491 -16.81 -10.58 33.40
CA VAL A 491 -17.57 -10.63 32.14
C VAL A 491 -16.70 -10.04 31.03
N ILE A 492 -16.75 -10.63 29.84
CA ILE A 492 -15.91 -10.23 28.70
C ILE A 492 -16.81 -9.64 27.61
N LYS A 493 -16.58 -8.39 27.22
CA LYS A 493 -17.28 -7.78 26.07
C LYS A 493 -16.64 -8.28 24.77
N GLY A 494 -17.42 -8.96 23.93
CA GLY A 494 -17.08 -9.35 22.58
C GLY A 494 -17.97 -8.66 21.54
N SER A 495 -17.77 -8.98 20.27
CA SER A 495 -18.52 -8.39 19.14
C SER A 495 -20.03 -8.64 19.19
N LYS A 496 -20.46 -9.83 19.62
CA LYS A 496 -21.88 -10.20 19.71
C LYS A 496 -22.55 -9.79 21.02
N GLY A 497 -21.79 -9.43 22.04
CA GLY A 497 -22.33 -9.14 23.37
C GLY A 497 -21.40 -9.53 24.51
N TYR A 498 -21.97 -9.88 25.65
CA TYR A 498 -21.24 -10.11 26.90
C TYR A 498 -21.10 -11.61 27.19
N TYR A 499 -19.86 -12.08 27.27
CA TYR A 499 -19.53 -13.49 27.45
C TYR A 499 -19.14 -13.81 28.89
N ILE A 500 -19.67 -14.93 29.37
CA ILE A 500 -19.15 -15.64 30.54
C ILE A 500 -18.60 -16.98 30.06
N ILE A 501 -17.40 -17.33 30.50
CA ILE A 501 -16.70 -18.53 30.07
C ILE A 501 -16.34 -19.42 31.25
N LYS A 502 -16.36 -20.74 31.02
CA LYS A 502 -16.00 -21.77 31.98
C LYS A 502 -15.05 -22.79 31.35
N TYR A 503 -13.96 -23.09 32.03
CA TYR A 503 -13.02 -24.14 31.68
C TYR A 503 -13.71 -25.49 31.54
N THR A 504 -13.38 -26.21 30.46
CA THR A 504 -13.82 -27.59 30.25
C THR A 504 -12.63 -28.52 30.16
N ASP A 505 -11.69 -28.23 29.27
CA ASP A 505 -10.54 -29.10 29.03
C ASP A 505 -9.33 -28.31 28.48
N ARG A 506 -8.14 -28.89 28.61
CA ARG A 506 -6.88 -28.36 28.07
C ARG A 506 -6.05 -29.49 27.51
N LYS A 507 -5.66 -29.33 26.26
CA LYS A 507 -4.73 -30.22 25.57
C LYS A 507 -3.38 -29.55 25.43
N VAL A 508 -2.41 -30.03 26.20
CA VAL A 508 -0.99 -29.67 26.03
C VAL A 508 -0.47 -30.39 24.77
N PRO A 509 0.35 -29.74 23.94
CA PRO A 509 0.89 -30.38 22.74
C PRO A 509 1.82 -31.54 23.10
N ASP A 510 1.89 -32.51 22.19
CA ASP A 510 2.80 -33.64 22.30
C ASP A 510 4.26 -33.16 22.14
N LEU A 511 5.10 -33.50 23.12
CA LEU A 511 6.50 -33.09 23.14
C LEU A 511 7.34 -33.83 22.09
N GLU A 512 6.90 -34.98 21.56
CA GLU A 512 7.59 -35.62 20.43
C GLU A 512 7.56 -34.75 19.16
N LYS A 513 6.56 -33.85 19.05
CA LYS A 513 6.48 -32.88 17.95
C LYS A 513 7.38 -31.66 18.16
N PHE A 514 7.80 -31.40 19.39
CA PHE A 514 8.74 -30.32 19.68
C PHE A 514 10.09 -30.58 19.02
N ASP A 515 10.60 -31.83 19.06
CA ASP A 515 11.89 -32.18 18.46
C ASP A 515 11.94 -31.91 16.94
N LEU A 516 10.79 -31.96 16.26
CA LEU A 516 10.68 -31.66 14.82
C LEU A 516 10.62 -30.15 14.52
N GLU A 517 10.14 -29.33 15.46
CA GLU A 517 9.98 -27.87 15.30
C GLU A 517 11.06 -27.06 16.04
N LYS A 518 11.85 -27.70 16.90
CA LYS A 518 12.84 -27.08 17.79
C LYS A 518 13.83 -26.19 17.05
N GLU A 519 14.44 -26.69 15.98
CA GLU A 519 15.43 -25.92 15.22
C GLU A 519 14.79 -24.68 14.57
N ASN A 520 13.54 -24.78 14.10
CA ASN A 520 12.83 -23.65 13.51
C ASN A 520 12.43 -22.61 14.57
N ILE A 521 12.03 -23.04 15.77
CA ILE A 521 11.67 -22.13 16.87
C ILE A 521 12.91 -21.37 17.34
N ILE A 522 14.04 -22.08 17.52
CA ILE A 522 15.33 -21.49 17.91
C ILE A 522 15.89 -20.56 16.82
N ALA A 523 15.69 -20.88 15.53
CA ALA A 523 16.16 -20.04 14.43
C ALA A 523 15.29 -18.80 14.16
N SER A 524 14.03 -18.79 14.61
CA SER A 524 13.06 -17.71 14.36
C SER A 524 13.09 -16.57 15.39
N ARG A 525 13.93 -16.68 16.43
CA ARG A 525 14.10 -15.71 17.53
C ARG A 525 15.56 -15.53 17.86
#